data_AF-A0A022Q8L2-F1
#
_entry.id   AF-A0A022Q8L2-F1
#
_cell.length_a   1.000
_cell.length_b   1.000
_cell.length_c   1.000
_cell.angle_alpha   90.00
_cell.angle_beta   90.00
_cell.angle_gamma   90.00
#
_symmetry.space_group_name_H-M   'P 1'
#
loop_
_entity.id
_entity.type
_entity.pdbx_description
1 polymer ?
#
loop_
_entity_poly.entity_id
_entity_poly.type
_entity_poly.pdbx_seq_one_letter_code
_entity_poly.pdbx_strand_id
1 'polypeptide(L)'
;MSAWSAENATNAYLRSIKMGKRVKEPDTSEFISALVAGTNARLTVLVCAGAADSTAALALVVAAHQTGGEVICILRGVHELRSSKEALGECGVDIIKFVIGDAEILLGSEYYREADCVVVDCTIDNFEGIFATAKGVGKKSMVLGYNAFCIMGNSRFDGHLLPIGQGLLVSRVDESDGKNRDFSGSGKKSRWVVKVDKFTGEEHFFRVRNSRGKGV
;
A
#
# COMPACT_ATOMS: atom_id res chain seq x y z
N MET A 1 -10.92 9.37 5.86
CA MET A 1 -9.74 10.03 5.27
C MET A 1 -9.87 11.53 5.40
N SER A 2 -8.88 12.13 6.04
CA SER A 2 -8.50 13.53 5.84
C SER A 2 -8.17 13.80 4.37
N ALA A 3 -8.23 15.07 3.95
CA ALA A 3 -7.72 15.49 2.66
C ALA A 3 -6.21 15.15 2.55
N TRP A 4 -5.75 14.88 1.32
CA TRP A 4 -4.33 14.66 1.05
C TRP A 4 -3.49 15.85 1.53
N SER A 5 -2.41 15.58 2.25
CA SER A 5 -1.46 16.58 2.74
C SER A 5 -0.15 16.49 1.95
N ALA A 6 0.02 17.43 1.01
CA ALA A 6 1.26 17.55 0.24
C ALA A 6 2.47 17.85 1.14
N GLU A 7 2.25 18.60 2.23
CA GLU A 7 3.29 18.90 3.23
C GLU A 7 3.76 17.64 3.95
N ASN A 8 2.83 16.81 4.46
CA ASN A 8 3.20 15.56 5.12
C ASN A 8 3.90 14.60 4.16
N ALA A 9 3.41 14.49 2.92
CA ALA A 9 4.04 13.66 1.91
C ALA A 9 5.49 14.10 1.63
N THR A 10 5.70 15.41 1.44
CA THR A 10 7.02 15.98 1.13
C THR A 10 7.98 15.82 2.30
N ASN A 11 7.55 16.13 3.52
CA ASN A 11 8.40 16.02 4.71
C ASN A 11 8.78 14.57 5.02
N ALA A 12 7.82 13.64 4.88
CA ALA A 12 8.10 12.22 5.05
C ALA A 12 9.10 11.71 4.01
N TYR A 13 8.90 12.06 2.73
CA TYR A 13 9.83 11.73 1.64
C TYR A 13 11.26 12.21 1.92
N LEU A 14 11.43 13.50 2.23
CA LEU A 14 12.74 14.10 2.50
C LEU A 14 13.41 13.49 3.73
N ARG A 15 12.62 13.12 4.75
CA ARG A 15 13.15 12.47 5.95
C ARG A 15 13.57 11.04 5.69
N SER A 16 12.80 10.28 4.90
CA SER A 16 13.22 8.92 4.51
C SER A 16 14.51 8.92 3.70
N ILE A 17 14.72 9.88 2.79
CA ILE A 17 16.00 10.02 2.08
C ILE A 17 17.17 10.20 3.05
N LYS A 18 17.00 11.03 4.10
CA LYS A 18 18.04 11.26 5.11
C LYS A 18 18.32 10.04 5.99
N MET A 19 17.32 9.19 6.22
CA MET A 19 17.45 7.96 7.00
C MET A 19 17.95 6.78 6.16
N GLY A 20 17.75 6.82 4.85
CA GLY A 20 18.25 5.84 3.91
C GLY A 20 19.78 5.84 3.83
N LYS A 21 20.38 4.65 3.73
CA LYS A 21 21.83 4.48 3.54
C LYS A 21 22.24 4.51 2.06
N ARG A 22 21.30 4.67 1.12
CA ARG A 22 21.54 4.51 -0.31
C ARG A 22 21.84 5.85 -0.98
N VAL A 23 22.92 5.87 -1.76
CA VAL A 23 23.45 7.05 -2.48
C VAL A 23 22.88 7.14 -3.91
N LYS A 24 22.16 6.12 -4.38
CA LYS A 24 21.64 6.03 -5.75
C LYS A 24 20.14 5.74 -5.72
N GLU A 25 19.39 6.82 -5.90
CA GLU A 25 17.95 6.91 -6.17
C GLU A 25 16.98 6.55 -5.02
N PRO A 26 15.92 7.36 -4.82
CA PRO A 26 14.85 7.03 -3.88
C PRO A 26 14.10 5.78 -4.36
N ASP A 27 13.88 4.84 -3.44
CA ASP A 27 13.30 3.52 -3.71
C ASP A 27 11.91 3.43 -3.05
N THR A 28 11.48 2.21 -2.76
CA THR A 28 10.18 1.85 -2.20
C THR A 28 9.93 2.54 -0.85
N SER A 29 10.95 2.72 -0.01
CA SER A 29 10.84 3.37 1.30
C SER A 29 10.33 4.81 1.22
N GLU A 30 10.92 5.60 0.33
CA GLU A 30 10.62 7.02 0.18
C GLU A 30 9.22 7.21 -0.39
N PHE A 31 8.81 6.34 -1.31
CA PHE A 31 7.47 6.38 -1.86
C PHE A 31 6.42 5.95 -0.82
N ILE A 32 6.66 4.87 -0.07
CA ILE A 32 5.75 4.42 1.01
C ILE A 32 5.62 5.51 2.08
N SER A 33 6.72 6.11 2.53
CA SER A 33 6.70 7.14 3.58
C SER A 33 5.87 8.34 3.13
N ALA A 34 6.09 8.83 1.90
CA ALA A 34 5.36 9.95 1.32
C ALA A 34 3.87 9.65 1.14
N LEU A 35 3.55 8.46 0.64
CA LEU A 35 2.18 8.06 0.35
C LEU A 35 1.37 7.90 1.63
N VAL A 36 1.90 7.18 2.62
CA VAL A 36 1.23 6.95 3.90
C VAL A 36 1.08 8.28 4.66
N ALA A 37 2.15 9.08 4.78
CA ALA A 37 2.08 10.37 5.46
C ALA A 37 1.15 11.36 4.74
N GLY A 38 1.14 11.35 3.41
CA GLY A 38 0.29 12.20 2.60
C GLY A 38 -1.20 11.90 2.76
N THR A 39 -1.58 10.65 3.03
CA THR A 39 -2.96 10.31 3.44
C THR A 39 -3.30 10.75 4.87
N ASN A 40 -2.29 11.20 5.63
CA ASN A 40 -2.39 11.55 7.05
C ASN A 40 -2.94 10.37 7.88
N ALA A 41 -2.47 9.17 7.56
CA ALA A 41 -2.79 7.94 8.28
C ALA A 41 -2.36 8.05 9.76
N ARG A 42 -3.27 7.69 10.67
CA ARG A 42 -3.02 7.68 12.12
C ARG A 42 -2.75 6.30 12.65
N LEU A 43 -3.42 5.28 12.10
CA LEU A 43 -3.14 3.89 12.42
C LEU A 43 -2.72 3.14 11.15
N THR A 44 -1.46 2.69 11.11
CA THR A 44 -0.94 1.89 10.00
C THR A 44 -0.59 0.48 10.47
N VAL A 45 -1.07 -0.54 9.76
CA VAL A 45 -0.72 -1.94 10.03
C VAL A 45 0.28 -2.43 8.98
N LEU A 46 1.43 -2.91 9.41
CA LEU A 46 2.45 -3.56 8.60
C LEU A 46 2.35 -5.08 8.80
N VAL A 47 2.25 -5.83 7.71
CA VAL A 47 2.26 -7.30 7.70
C VAL A 47 3.54 -7.77 7.02
N CYS A 48 4.36 -8.54 7.73
CA CYS A 48 5.65 -9.01 7.23
C CYS A 48 5.66 -10.53 6.99
N ALA A 49 6.30 -10.95 5.90
CA ALA A 49 6.48 -12.36 5.57
C ALA A 49 7.43 -13.10 6.53
N GLY A 50 8.39 -12.36 7.10
CA GLY A 50 9.37 -12.83 8.08
C GLY A 50 9.72 -11.71 9.07
N ALA A 51 11.01 -11.48 9.33
CA ALA A 51 11.43 -10.29 10.07
C ALA A 51 11.00 -9.02 9.32
N ALA A 52 10.67 -7.96 10.07
CA ALA A 52 10.30 -6.69 9.49
C ALA A 52 11.45 -6.17 8.62
N ASP A 53 11.17 -5.99 7.32
CA ASP A 53 12.12 -5.35 6.43
C ASP A 53 12.40 -3.94 6.96
N SER A 54 13.67 -3.68 7.26
CA SER A 54 14.16 -2.36 7.65
C SER A 54 13.63 -1.26 6.73
N THR A 55 13.44 -1.53 5.43
CA THR A 55 13.00 -0.53 4.45
C THR A 55 11.55 -0.09 4.68
N ALA A 56 10.59 -1.02 4.65
CA ALA A 56 9.18 -0.71 4.83
C ALA A 56 8.87 -0.27 6.27
N ALA A 57 9.47 -0.92 7.26
CA ALA A 57 9.27 -0.57 8.66
C ALA A 57 9.79 0.84 8.97
N LEU A 58 10.99 1.21 8.51
CA LEU A 58 11.52 2.57 8.72
C LEU A 58 10.71 3.62 7.94
N ALA A 59 10.24 3.32 6.74
CA ALA A 59 9.37 4.21 5.97
C ALA A 59 8.09 4.55 6.75
N LEU A 60 7.50 3.55 7.39
CA LEU A 60 6.30 3.72 8.22
C LEU A 60 6.59 4.45 9.53
N VAL A 61 7.75 4.22 10.15
CA VAL A 61 8.21 5.01 11.31
C VAL A 61 8.31 6.50 10.95
N VAL A 62 8.88 6.80 9.78
CA VAL A 62 8.98 8.17 9.26
C VAL A 62 7.59 8.77 9.02
N ALA A 63 6.68 8.01 8.39
CA ALA A 63 5.33 8.48 8.14
C ALA A 63 4.55 8.74 9.43
N ALA A 64 4.61 7.80 10.38
CA ALA A 64 3.96 7.91 11.69
C ALA A 64 4.47 9.11 12.49
N HIS A 65 5.78 9.37 12.49
CA HIS A 65 6.30 10.58 13.12
C HIS A 65 5.79 11.86 12.43
N GLN A 66 5.65 11.84 11.11
CA GLN A 66 5.16 13.01 10.38
C GLN A 66 3.68 13.28 10.65
N THR A 67 2.87 12.23 10.80
CA THR A 67 1.42 12.37 11.02
C THR A 67 1.04 12.39 12.49
N GLY A 68 1.96 12.05 13.40
CA GLY A 68 1.62 11.73 14.80
C GLY A 68 0.73 10.49 14.90
N GLY A 69 1.01 9.49 14.06
CA GLY A 69 0.33 8.19 14.03
C GLY A 69 1.15 7.11 14.73
N GLU A 70 0.64 5.89 14.68
CA GLU A 70 1.27 4.69 15.21
C GLU A 70 1.32 3.58 14.16
N VAL A 71 2.30 2.68 14.34
CA VAL A 71 2.51 1.53 13.45
C VAL A 71 2.35 0.25 14.26
N ILE A 72 1.49 -0.65 13.78
CA ILE A 72 1.41 -2.01 14.31
C ILE A 72 2.06 -2.95 13.30
N CYS A 73 3.05 -3.74 13.73
CA CYS A 73 3.72 -4.72 12.88
C CYS A 73 3.30 -6.14 13.29
N ILE A 74 2.62 -6.84 12.39
CA ILE A 74 2.21 -8.23 12.54
C ILE A 74 3.32 -9.13 11.99
N LEU A 75 3.79 -10.03 12.86
CA LEU A 75 4.85 -11.00 12.60
C LEU A 75 4.36 -12.43 12.84
N ARG A 76 4.98 -13.41 12.18
CA ARG A 76 4.58 -14.82 12.28
C ARG A 76 5.02 -15.47 13.59
N GLY A 77 6.10 -14.99 14.20
CA GLY A 77 6.68 -15.64 15.37
C GLY A 77 7.67 -14.79 16.17
N VAL A 78 8.16 -15.38 17.25
CA VAL A 78 9.10 -14.75 18.21
C VAL A 78 10.49 -14.57 17.60
N HIS A 79 10.88 -15.46 16.67
CA HIS A 79 12.16 -15.37 15.98
C HIS A 79 12.22 -14.10 15.11
N GLU A 80 11.17 -13.87 14.32
CA GLU A 80 11.00 -12.68 13.50
C GLU A 80 10.95 -11.42 14.34
N LEU A 81 10.29 -11.45 15.50
CA LEU A 81 10.24 -10.32 16.44
C LEU A 81 11.62 -9.89 16.91
N ARG A 82 12.45 -10.84 17.34
CA ARG A 82 13.81 -10.57 17.79
C ARG A 82 14.65 -9.99 16.65
N SER A 83 14.65 -10.63 15.49
CA SER A 83 15.40 -10.15 14.32
C SER A 83 14.92 -8.78 13.85
N SER A 84 13.63 -8.47 13.97
CA SER A 84 13.07 -7.16 13.64
C SER A 84 13.59 -6.06 14.58
N LYS A 85 13.57 -6.31 15.89
CA LYS A 85 14.09 -5.36 16.89
C LYS A 85 15.58 -5.09 16.71
N GLU A 86 16.35 -6.12 16.41
CA GLU A 86 17.78 -5.99 16.11
C GLU A 86 18.03 -5.16 14.85
N ALA A 87 17.24 -5.37 13.79
CA ALA A 87 17.38 -4.66 12.52
C ALA A 87 16.95 -3.19 12.56
N LEU A 88 15.90 -2.87 13.33
CA LEU A 88 15.37 -1.50 13.48
C LEU A 88 16.24 -0.61 14.39
N GLY A 89 17.01 -1.22 15.31
CA GLY A 89 17.76 -0.49 16.33
C GLY A 89 16.86 0.31 17.27
N GLU A 90 17.45 1.11 18.15
CA GLU A 90 16.71 1.81 19.22
C GLU A 90 15.67 2.81 18.70
N CYS A 91 15.94 3.48 17.58
CA CYS A 91 15.05 4.53 17.04
C CYS A 91 13.70 4.03 16.50
N GLY A 92 13.60 2.76 16.12
CA GLY A 92 12.39 2.20 15.49
C GLY A 92 11.44 1.47 16.44
N VAL A 93 11.94 1.03 17.60
CA VAL A 93 11.20 0.12 18.51
C VAL A 93 10.09 0.85 19.28
N ASP A 94 10.26 2.13 19.61
CA ASP A 94 9.28 2.87 20.41
C ASP A 94 8.02 3.24 19.62
N ILE A 95 8.12 3.35 18.30
CA ILE A 95 7.01 3.74 17.42
C ILE A 95 6.24 2.51 16.91
N ILE A 96 6.92 1.36 16.77
CA ILE A 96 6.32 0.13 16.24
C ILE A 96 5.83 -0.77 17.38
N LYS A 97 4.52 -1.02 17.42
CA LYS A 97 3.91 -2.04 18.27
C LYS A 97 3.92 -3.38 17.56
N PHE A 98 4.71 -4.33 18.04
CA PHE A 98 4.77 -5.67 17.45
C PHE A 98 3.67 -6.58 17.99
N VAL A 99 3.04 -7.34 17.09
CA VAL A 99 2.03 -8.36 17.39
C VAL A 99 2.43 -9.65 16.68
N ILE A 100 2.33 -10.77 17.39
CA ILE A 100 2.59 -12.10 16.81
C ILE A 100 1.26 -12.78 16.55
N GLY A 101 1.06 -13.29 15.33
CA GLY A 101 -0.11 -14.07 14.98
C GLY A 101 -0.33 -14.23 13.48
N ASP A 102 -1.43 -14.88 13.13
CA ASP A 102 -1.86 -15.03 11.74
C ASP A 102 -2.40 -13.69 11.22
N ALA A 103 -1.81 -13.20 10.13
CA ALA A 103 -2.12 -11.88 9.59
C ALA A 103 -3.55 -11.79 9.04
N GLU A 104 -4.08 -12.84 8.42
CA GLU A 104 -5.43 -12.83 7.86
C GLU A 104 -6.47 -12.78 8.98
N ILE A 105 -6.30 -13.64 10.01
CA ILE A 105 -7.19 -13.67 11.18
C ILE A 105 -7.15 -12.34 11.94
N LEU A 106 -5.93 -11.81 12.17
CA LEU A 106 -5.77 -10.55 12.89
C LEU A 106 -6.42 -9.40 12.12
N LEU A 107 -6.12 -9.21 10.83
CA LEU A 107 -6.74 -8.16 10.02
C LEU A 107 -8.27 -8.29 9.92
N GLY A 108 -8.80 -9.51 9.93
CA GLY A 108 -10.25 -9.76 9.93
C GLY A 108 -10.96 -9.46 11.26
N SER A 109 -10.21 -9.23 12.34
CA SER A 109 -10.76 -8.96 13.68
C SER A 109 -11.24 -7.51 13.86
N GLU A 110 -12.02 -7.26 14.91
CA GLU A 110 -12.49 -5.91 15.25
C GLU A 110 -11.33 -4.95 15.63
N TYR A 111 -10.18 -5.48 16.07
CA TYR A 111 -9.06 -4.68 16.60
C TYR A 111 -8.43 -3.74 15.57
N TYR A 112 -8.48 -4.08 14.28
CA TYR A 112 -7.82 -3.30 13.23
C TYR A 112 -8.79 -2.55 12.32
N ARG A 113 -10.10 -2.57 12.60
CA ARG A 113 -11.11 -1.91 11.76
C ARG A 113 -10.91 -0.41 11.57
N GLU A 114 -10.20 0.22 12.49
CA GLU A 114 -9.88 1.65 12.44
C GLU A 114 -8.57 1.96 11.71
N ALA A 115 -7.86 0.95 11.18
CA ALA A 115 -6.64 1.20 10.43
C ALA A 115 -6.92 2.01 9.16
N ASP A 116 -6.18 3.10 8.99
CA ASP A 116 -6.26 3.98 7.82
C ASP A 116 -5.41 3.45 6.66
N CYS A 117 -4.38 2.66 6.97
CA CYS A 117 -3.50 2.06 5.98
C CYS A 117 -3.05 0.66 6.42
N VAL A 118 -3.02 -0.26 5.46
CA VAL A 118 -2.42 -1.59 5.63
C VAL A 118 -1.31 -1.75 4.60
N VAL A 119 -0.11 -2.14 5.03
CA VAL A 119 1.04 -2.40 4.18
C VAL A 119 1.42 -3.86 4.32
N VAL A 120 1.50 -4.59 3.21
CA VAL A 120 1.71 -6.04 3.19
C VAL A 120 2.97 -6.36 2.40
N ASP A 121 3.82 -7.23 2.95
CA ASP A 121 4.88 -7.88 2.19
C ASP A 121 4.27 -8.91 1.24
N CYS A 122 4.38 -8.70 -0.07
CA CYS A 122 3.84 -9.62 -1.07
C CYS A 122 4.53 -10.99 -1.08
N THR A 123 5.66 -11.15 -0.39
CA THR A 123 6.34 -12.44 -0.24
C THR A 123 5.73 -13.32 0.85
N ILE A 124 4.73 -12.84 1.59
CA ILE A 124 4.05 -13.62 2.63
C ILE A 124 3.25 -14.78 2.03
N ASP A 125 3.26 -15.92 2.71
CA ASP A 125 2.38 -17.01 2.36
C ASP A 125 0.92 -16.54 2.43
N ASN A 126 0.10 -17.02 1.49
CA ASN A 126 -1.31 -16.63 1.40
C ASN A 126 -1.52 -15.10 1.25
N PHE A 127 -0.61 -14.43 0.52
CA PHE A 127 -0.74 -13.01 0.20
C PHE A 127 -2.13 -12.63 -0.34
N GLU A 128 -2.73 -13.45 -1.22
CA GLU A 128 -4.03 -13.12 -1.82
C GLU A 128 -5.15 -12.98 -0.78
N GLY A 129 -5.25 -13.93 0.17
CA GLY A 129 -6.22 -13.89 1.26
C GLY A 129 -5.97 -12.72 2.22
N ILE A 130 -4.70 -12.51 2.57
CA ILE A 130 -4.28 -11.40 3.44
C ILE A 130 -4.57 -10.04 2.79
N PHE A 131 -4.25 -9.86 1.51
CA PHE A 131 -4.49 -8.62 0.78
C PHE A 131 -5.98 -8.36 0.56
N ALA A 132 -6.77 -9.40 0.28
CA ALA A 132 -8.22 -9.30 0.21
C ALA A 132 -8.82 -8.89 1.56
N THR A 133 -8.36 -9.49 2.65
CA THR A 133 -8.80 -9.14 4.01
C THR A 133 -8.38 -7.72 4.37
N ALA A 134 -7.15 -7.30 4.03
CA ALA A 134 -6.66 -5.95 4.21
C ALA A 134 -7.53 -4.90 3.50
N LYS A 135 -8.06 -5.21 2.30
CA LYS A 135 -9.02 -4.35 1.61
C LYS A 135 -10.38 -4.26 2.32
N GLY A 136 -10.72 -5.24 3.16
CA GLY A 136 -11.89 -5.20 4.02
C GLY A 136 -11.67 -4.43 5.32
N VAL A 137 -10.42 -4.06 5.65
CA VAL A 137 -10.08 -3.33 6.87
C VAL A 137 -10.51 -1.88 6.71
N GLY A 138 -11.51 -1.45 7.49
CA GLY A 138 -11.97 -0.07 7.50
C GLY A 138 -12.66 0.37 6.20
N LYS A 139 -13.52 1.38 6.29
CA LYS A 139 -14.35 1.82 5.14
C LYS A 139 -13.61 2.69 4.12
N LYS A 140 -12.40 3.17 4.47
CA LYS A 140 -11.61 4.14 3.69
C LYS A 140 -10.11 3.91 3.88
N SER A 141 -9.68 2.65 3.92
CA SER A 141 -8.27 2.34 4.07
C SER A 141 -7.54 2.34 2.73
N MET A 142 -6.25 2.63 2.78
CA MET A 142 -5.32 2.41 1.67
C MET A 142 -4.56 1.11 1.93
N VAL A 143 -4.48 0.23 0.93
CA VAL A 143 -3.73 -1.02 1.03
C VAL A 143 -2.54 -0.97 0.09
N LEU A 144 -1.35 -1.18 0.62
CA LEU A 144 -0.09 -1.23 -0.11
C LEU A 144 0.48 -2.65 -0.05
N GLY A 145 1.05 -3.12 -1.16
CA GLY A 145 1.79 -4.38 -1.23
C GLY A 145 3.19 -4.13 -1.79
N TYR A 146 4.25 -4.34 -1.01
CA TYR A 146 5.63 -4.21 -1.51
C TYR A 146 6.19 -5.60 -1.88
N ASN A 147 7.19 -5.66 -2.77
CA ASN A 147 7.71 -6.91 -3.38
C ASN A 147 6.69 -7.61 -4.30
N ALA A 148 5.77 -6.85 -4.91
CA ALA A 148 4.66 -7.40 -5.69
C ALA A 148 5.08 -8.10 -7.00
N PHE A 149 6.30 -7.87 -7.51
CA PHE A 149 6.78 -8.59 -8.69
C PHE A 149 7.11 -10.05 -8.42
N CYS A 150 7.34 -10.43 -7.16
CA CYS A 150 7.57 -11.82 -6.77
C CYS A 150 6.35 -12.74 -7.02
N ILE A 151 5.15 -12.15 -7.15
CA ILE A 151 3.87 -12.88 -7.24
C ILE A 151 3.13 -12.68 -8.58
N MET A 152 3.77 -12.02 -9.56
CA MET A 152 3.14 -11.68 -10.86
C MET A 152 2.79 -12.89 -11.77
N GLY A 153 2.99 -14.12 -11.29
CA GLY A 153 2.83 -15.33 -12.09
C GLY A 153 1.39 -15.68 -12.50
N ASN A 154 0.33 -15.20 -11.81
CA ASN A 154 -1.03 -15.64 -12.18
C ASN A 154 -2.22 -14.78 -11.72
N SER A 155 -2.00 -13.64 -11.07
CA SER A 155 -3.05 -13.02 -10.25
C SER A 155 -3.38 -11.60 -10.70
N ARG A 156 -4.66 -11.34 -11.01
CA ARG A 156 -5.16 -10.00 -11.31
C ARG A 156 -5.55 -9.32 -10.00
N PHE A 157 -4.64 -8.53 -9.46
CA PHE A 157 -4.93 -7.74 -8.27
C PHE A 157 -5.77 -6.52 -8.61
N ASP A 158 -6.74 -6.23 -7.75
CA ASP A 158 -7.58 -5.04 -7.85
C ASP A 158 -6.84 -3.84 -7.23
N GLY A 159 -5.85 -3.33 -7.96
CA GLY A 159 -4.94 -2.24 -7.59
C GLY A 159 -4.01 -1.83 -8.73
N HIS A 160 -3.22 -0.79 -8.50
CA HIS A 160 -2.20 -0.28 -9.42
C HIS A 160 -0.83 -0.82 -9.04
N LEU A 161 -0.21 -1.59 -9.93
CA LEU A 161 1.15 -2.06 -9.77
C LEU A 161 2.13 -1.04 -10.35
N LEU A 162 2.98 -0.49 -9.50
CA LEU A 162 3.98 0.51 -9.85
C LEU A 162 5.37 -0.15 -9.92
N PRO A 163 6.19 0.18 -10.94
CA PRO A 163 7.55 -0.35 -11.09
C PRO A 163 8.53 0.39 -10.17
N ILE A 164 8.26 0.34 -8.87
CA ILE A 164 9.11 0.92 -7.81
C ILE A 164 9.66 -0.24 -6.99
N GLY A 165 10.99 -0.27 -6.80
CA GLY A 165 11.70 -1.39 -6.17
C GLY A 165 11.36 -2.73 -6.80
N GLN A 166 11.01 -3.71 -5.96
CA GLN A 166 10.58 -5.05 -6.39
C GLN A 166 9.07 -5.12 -6.69
N GLY A 167 8.48 -4.00 -7.10
CA GLY A 167 7.07 -3.84 -7.39
C GLY A 167 6.28 -3.37 -6.18
N LEU A 168 5.51 -2.29 -6.37
CA LEU A 168 4.63 -1.72 -5.36
C LEU A 168 3.18 -1.73 -5.85
N LEU A 169 2.35 -2.55 -5.23
CA LEU A 169 0.91 -2.60 -5.46
C LEU A 169 0.21 -1.56 -4.58
N VAL A 170 -0.64 -0.74 -5.17
CA VAL A 170 -1.42 0.29 -4.48
C VAL A 170 -2.89 0.06 -4.75
N SER A 171 -3.68 -0.20 -3.71
CA SER A 171 -5.12 -0.36 -3.79
C SER A 171 -5.82 0.61 -2.84
N ARG A 172 -6.95 1.15 -3.29
CA ARG A 172 -7.80 2.02 -2.49
C ARG A 172 -9.14 1.33 -2.29
N VAL A 173 -9.63 1.35 -1.06
CA VAL A 173 -10.96 0.86 -0.73
C VAL A 173 -11.95 2.00 -0.95
N ASP A 174 -12.81 1.87 -1.96
CA ASP A 174 -13.89 2.81 -2.24
C ASP A 174 -15.18 2.36 -1.54
N GLU A 175 -15.97 3.31 -1.01
CA GLU A 175 -17.24 3.05 -0.30
C GLU A 175 -18.29 2.26 -1.12
N SER A 176 -18.10 2.11 -2.44
CA SER A 176 -19.05 1.49 -3.35
C SER A 176 -18.88 -0.02 -3.59
N ASP A 177 -17.83 -0.66 -3.07
CA ASP A 177 -17.55 -2.07 -3.36
C ASP A 177 -18.43 -3.07 -2.56
N GLY A 178 -19.37 -2.58 -1.75
CA GLY A 178 -20.39 -3.39 -1.07
C GLY A 178 -21.54 -3.92 -1.94
N LYS A 179 -21.45 -3.81 -3.27
CA LYS A 179 -22.40 -4.48 -4.18
C LYS A 179 -21.71 -5.67 -4.83
N ASN A 180 -22.23 -6.84 -4.47
CA ASN A 180 -22.20 -8.07 -5.27
C ASN A 180 -21.84 -7.77 -6.72
N ARG A 181 -20.68 -8.22 -7.21
CA ARG A 181 -20.36 -8.17 -8.64
C ARG A 181 -21.18 -9.23 -9.37
N ASP A 182 -22.50 -9.11 -9.25
CA ASP A 182 -23.43 -9.74 -10.18
C ASP A 182 -23.25 -9.05 -11.53
N PHE A 183 -23.02 -9.90 -12.52
CA PHE A 183 -22.81 -9.60 -13.92
C PHE A 183 -24.08 -9.01 -14.56
N SER A 184 -24.53 -7.81 -14.17
CA SER A 184 -25.51 -7.05 -14.95
C SER A 184 -25.68 -5.63 -14.39
N GLY A 185 -25.00 -4.66 -15.01
CA GLY A 185 -25.15 -3.26 -14.64
C GLY A 185 -24.61 -2.35 -15.72
N SER A 186 -25.47 -1.97 -16.65
CA SER A 186 -25.26 -1.00 -17.72
C SER A 186 -24.97 0.41 -17.20
N GLY A 187 -23.77 0.62 -16.66
CA GLY A 187 -23.20 1.95 -16.43
C GLY A 187 -22.26 2.29 -17.59
N LYS A 188 -22.33 3.51 -18.12
CA LYS A 188 -21.51 3.98 -19.25
C LYS A 188 -20.01 3.91 -18.90
N LYS A 189 -19.36 2.77 -19.23
CA LYS A 189 -17.93 2.54 -19.01
C LYS A 189 -17.13 3.49 -19.90
N SER A 190 -16.46 4.47 -19.28
CA SER A 190 -15.38 5.20 -19.96
C SER A 190 -14.13 4.33 -20.00
N ARG A 191 -13.42 4.29 -21.13
CA ARG A 191 -12.16 3.56 -21.28
C ARG A 191 -11.04 4.55 -21.56
N TRP A 192 -9.89 4.33 -20.94
CA TRP A 192 -8.66 5.03 -21.29
C TRP A 192 -8.04 4.37 -22.53
N VAL A 193 -7.60 5.20 -23.47
CA VAL A 193 -6.89 4.76 -24.67
C VAL A 193 -5.56 5.50 -24.71
N VAL A 194 -4.48 4.73 -24.81
CA VAL A 194 -3.12 5.26 -25.01
C VAL A 194 -2.81 5.15 -26.49
N LYS A 195 -2.31 6.24 -27.07
CA LYS A 195 -1.82 6.26 -28.44
C LYS A 195 -0.40 6.81 -28.45
N VAL A 196 0.52 6.04 -29.02
CA VAL A 196 1.92 6.45 -29.18
C VAL A 196 2.09 6.99 -30.60
N ASP A 197 2.58 8.22 -30.73
CA ASP A 197 2.96 8.79 -32.01
C ASP A 197 4.17 8.03 -32.57
N LYS A 198 4.08 7.58 -33.83
CA LYS A 198 5.10 6.72 -34.44
C LYS A 198 6.37 7.46 -34.86
N PHE A 199 6.32 8.79 -34.98
CA PHE A 199 7.43 9.61 -35.44
C PHE A 199 8.10 10.36 -34.28
N THR A 200 7.33 10.80 -33.28
CA THR A 200 7.87 11.52 -32.12
C THR A 200 8.08 10.63 -30.90
N GLY A 201 7.38 9.49 -30.80
CA GLY A 201 7.40 8.62 -29.62
C GLY A 201 6.58 9.15 -28.45
N GLU A 202 5.86 10.27 -28.62
CA GLU A 202 5.03 10.86 -27.57
C GLU A 202 3.79 10.00 -27.27
N GLU A 203 3.47 9.84 -25.98
CA GLU A 203 2.28 9.10 -25.54
C GLU A 203 1.12 10.07 -25.25
N HIS A 204 -0.02 9.83 -25.91
CA HIS A 204 -1.25 10.60 -25.70
C HIS A 204 -2.32 9.75 -25.02
N PHE A 205 -2.89 10.28 -23.93
CA PHE A 205 -3.91 9.62 -23.12
C PHE A 205 -5.29 10.24 -23.37
N PHE A 206 -6.24 9.44 -23.84
CA PHE A 206 -7.61 9.88 -24.11
C PHE A 206 -8.60 9.13 -23.24
N ARG A 207 -9.54 9.87 -22.63
CA ARG A 207 -10.68 9.28 -21.92
C ARG A 207 -11.89 9.22 -22.85
N VAL A 208 -12.17 8.03 -23.38
CA VAL A 208 -13.29 7.83 -24.31
C VAL A 208 -14.53 7.37 -23.54
N ARG A 209 -15.68 8.00 -23.79
CA ARG A 209 -16.98 7.55 -23.29
C ARG A 209 -17.67 6.71 -24.37
N ASN A 210 -18.15 5.51 -24.04
CA ASN A 210 -18.99 4.74 -24.95
C ASN A 210 -20.38 5.40 -25.06
N SER A 211 -20.64 6.14 -26.12
CA SER A 211 -22.00 6.49 -26.52
C SER A 211 -22.60 5.33 -27.31
N ARG A 212 -23.55 4.59 -26.74
CA ARG A 212 -24.48 3.82 -27.58
C ARG A 212 -25.25 4.84 -28.41
N GLY A 213 -25.01 4.86 -29.72
CA GLY A 213 -25.78 5.68 -30.64
C GLY A 213 -27.27 5.39 -30.46
N LYS A 214 -28.08 6.43 -30.31
CA LYS A 214 -29.49 6.33 -30.62
C LYS A 214 -29.56 6.18 -32.13
N GLY A 215 -29.90 4.98 -32.60
CA GLY A 215 -30.37 4.81 -33.98
C GLY A 215 -31.60 5.69 -34.17
N VAL A 216 -31.61 6.44 -35.26
CA VAL A 216 -32.81 7.03 -35.84
C VAL A 216 -33.62 5.90 -36.46
#